data_AF-A0A821C7D6-F1
#
_entry.id   AF-A0A821C7D6-F1
#
_cell.length_a   1.000
_cell.length_b   1.000
_cell.length_c   1.000
_cell.angle_alpha   90.00
_cell.angle_beta   90.00
_cell.angle_gamma   90.00
#
_symmetry.space_group_name_H-M   'P 1'
#
loop_
_entity.id
_entity.type
_entity.pdbx_description
1 polymer ?
#
loop_
_entity_poly.entity_id
_entity_poly.type
_entity_poly.pdbx_seq_one_letter_code
_entity_poly.pdbx_strand_id
1 'polypeptide(L)'
;VLIEEYVLKNISTLLKFMKECNICLRWIILHTSELPIGADINKRCKQMLQLVINESQYNPSEVFKLLLNTAQFEFNLKEIVSLLLTEKHDRWIANRKEAVERLIELADVFSGTMPLTRVEKNDNLQTWFRTMAKRIESLDFEDWTSAGRQTNQIMTALDEVQQFHELDTNMQVKQFLNDNKRLLSTMILLNNVQESTISIMDLVADLSYAWIIIDSFTGVMQEGIKRSPSLVTKLRATFLKLSSALDLPLVRINQVGSNDLMVVSHYYSGELVAYVRKVLQIIPETMFSMLASIVYLQTNILRELPLRAEKDKLREYAQLDERYQVAKLTHDISIFTESMLMMKTTLVGIIKLDPKRVLEDGIRKELVKQVATALHNGLTFNPRAKIV
;
A
#
# COMPACT_ATOMS: atom_id res chain seq x y z
N VAL A 1 6.72 -6.58 -8.45
CA VAL A 1 5.37 -6.61 -7.86
C VAL A 1 5.40 -7.61 -6.71
N LEU A 2 4.86 -7.28 -5.54
CA LEU A 2 4.70 -8.25 -4.45
C LEU A 2 3.58 -9.22 -4.83
N ILE A 3 3.94 -10.47 -5.09
CA ILE A 3 3.03 -11.56 -5.43
C ILE A 3 3.10 -12.56 -4.28
N GLU A 4 1.99 -13.24 -3.97
CA GLU A 4 1.89 -14.20 -2.87
C GLU A 4 3.03 -15.23 -2.86
N GLU A 5 3.35 -15.83 -4.01
CA GLU A 5 4.42 -16.81 -4.13
C GLU A 5 5.79 -16.25 -3.73
N TYR A 6 6.06 -14.99 -4.11
CA TYR A 6 7.31 -14.33 -3.75
C TYR A 6 7.37 -14.05 -2.24
N VAL A 7 6.24 -13.65 -1.63
CA VAL A 7 6.15 -13.40 -0.19
C VAL A 7 6.37 -14.70 0.59
N LEU A 8 5.72 -15.80 0.20
CA LEU A 8 5.88 -17.10 0.85
C LEU A 8 7.34 -17.57 0.87
N LYS A 9 8.07 -17.37 -0.24
CA LYS A 9 9.48 -17.77 -0.34
C LYS A 9 10.44 -16.86 0.42
N ASN A 10 10.11 -15.57 0.58
CA ASN A 10 11.05 -14.54 1.04
C ASN A 10 10.62 -13.81 2.31
N ILE A 11 9.67 -14.34 3.09
CA ILE A 11 9.06 -13.64 4.22
C ILE A 11 10.09 -13.12 5.23
N SER A 12 11.12 -13.91 5.56
CA SER A 12 12.18 -13.52 6.49
C SER A 12 13.01 -12.34 5.98
N THR A 13 13.41 -12.37 4.71
CA THR A 13 14.14 -11.29 4.04
C THR A 13 13.30 -10.02 3.95
N LEU A 14 12.02 -10.16 3.62
CA LEU A 14 11.07 -9.04 3.52
C LEU A 14 10.87 -8.37 4.88
N LEU A 15 10.71 -9.14 5.96
CA LEU A 15 10.61 -8.61 7.32
C LEU A 15 11.89 -7.90 7.76
N LYS A 16 13.06 -8.45 7.42
CA LYS A 16 14.35 -7.80 7.69
C LYS A 16 14.45 -6.46 6.98
N PHE A 17 14.11 -6.41 5.69
CA PHE A 17 14.12 -5.17 4.91
C PHE A 17 13.14 -4.13 5.48
N MET A 18 11.90 -4.55 5.80
CA MET A 18 10.91 -3.70 6.46
C MET A 18 11.45 -3.10 7.76
N LYS A 19 12.14 -3.91 8.58
CA LYS A 19 12.78 -3.46 9.82
C LYS A 19 13.87 -2.43 9.58
N GLU A 20 14.74 -2.66 8.61
CA GLU A 20 15.81 -1.72 8.25
C GLU A 20 15.24 -0.37 7.79
N CYS A 21 14.20 -0.38 6.94
CA CYS A 21 13.51 0.84 6.52
C CYS A 21 12.93 1.63 7.70
N ASN A 22 12.22 0.97 8.62
CA ASN A 22 11.63 1.65 9.79
C ASN A 22 12.67 2.18 10.76
N ILE A 23 13.75 1.44 11.00
CA ILE A 23 14.85 1.90 11.86
C ILE A 23 15.50 3.14 11.25
N CYS A 24 15.79 3.11 9.94
CA CYS A 24 16.35 4.24 9.21
C CYS A 24 15.43 5.47 9.29
N LEU A 25 14.13 5.30 9.00
CA LEU A 25 13.13 6.36 9.10
C LEU A 25 13.06 6.95 10.51
N ARG A 26 12.96 6.10 11.53
CA ARG A 26 12.87 6.53 12.91
C ARG A 26 14.10 7.32 13.33
N TRP A 27 15.29 6.83 12.97
CA TRP A 27 16.53 7.51 13.29
C TRP A 27 16.58 8.88 12.61
N ILE A 28 16.35 8.96 11.29
CA ILE A 28 16.44 10.22 10.56
C ILE A 28 15.40 11.22 11.07
N ILE A 29 14.11 10.83 11.13
CA ILE A 29 13.02 11.74 11.53
C ILE A 29 13.24 12.32 12.93
N LEU A 30 13.71 11.51 13.90
CA LEU A 30 13.94 11.97 15.27
C LEU A 30 15.19 12.85 15.40
N HIS A 31 16.24 12.60 14.61
CA HIS A 31 17.50 13.35 14.71
C HIS A 31 17.54 14.59 13.83
N THR A 32 16.57 14.75 12.92
CA THR A 32 16.40 15.95 12.07
C THR A 32 15.15 16.75 12.42
N SER A 33 14.43 16.38 13.48
CA SER A 33 13.27 17.14 13.95
C SER A 33 13.69 18.51 14.47
N GLU A 34 12.80 19.49 14.36
CA GLU A 34 13.01 20.81 14.94
C GLU A 34 13.29 20.73 16.44
N LEU A 35 14.18 21.60 16.91
CA LEU A 35 14.52 21.65 18.32
C LEU A 35 13.32 22.16 19.14
N PRO A 36 13.06 21.59 20.33
CA PRO A 36 12.03 22.09 21.22
C PRO A 36 12.24 23.57 21.56
N ILE A 37 11.14 24.28 21.84
CA ILE A 37 11.16 25.68 22.24
C ILE A 37 12.15 25.89 23.39
N GLY A 38 13.12 26.78 23.19
CA GLY A 38 14.17 27.10 24.17
C GLY A 38 15.46 26.27 24.04
N ALA A 39 15.42 25.09 23.41
CA ALA A 39 16.64 24.31 23.14
C ALA A 39 17.54 24.98 22.07
N ASP A 40 16.94 25.82 21.22
CA ASP A 40 17.64 26.68 20.26
C ASP A 40 18.58 27.70 20.88
N ILE A 41 18.40 28.01 22.17
CA ILE A 41 19.28 28.95 22.89
C ILE A 41 20.65 28.27 23.12
N ASN A 42 20.68 26.94 23.20
CA ASN A 42 21.92 26.19 23.39
C ASN A 42 22.66 26.00 22.06
N LYS A 43 23.78 26.71 21.91
CA LYS A 43 24.66 26.64 20.72
C LYS A 43 25.10 25.20 20.39
N ARG A 44 25.31 24.35 21.39
CA ARG A 44 25.73 22.96 21.19
C ARG A 44 24.62 22.11 20.55
N CYS A 45 23.36 22.31 20.94
CA CYS A 45 22.22 21.61 20.36
C CYS A 45 22.04 21.97 18.89
N LYS A 46 22.13 23.27 18.56
CA LYS A 46 22.11 23.75 17.16
C LYS A 46 23.26 23.18 16.34
N GLN A 47 24.48 23.18 16.88
CA GLN A 47 25.64 22.62 16.19
C GLN A 47 25.47 21.12 15.93
N MET A 48 24.94 20.36 16.89
CA MET A 48 24.70 18.93 16.71
C MET A 48 23.62 18.66 15.64
N LEU A 49 22.50 19.39 15.67
CA LEU A 49 21.45 19.25 14.65
C LEU A 49 22.01 19.57 13.24
N GLN A 50 22.78 20.66 13.12
CA GLN A 50 23.39 21.03 11.83
C GLN A 50 24.40 20.00 11.36
N LEU A 51 25.21 19.43 12.27
CA LEU A 51 26.12 18.34 11.94
C LEU A 51 25.34 17.13 11.42
N VAL A 52 24.27 16.72 12.10
CA VAL A 52 23.43 15.61 11.63
C VAL A 52 22.84 15.89 10.26
N ILE A 53 22.26 17.08 10.03
CA ILE A 53 21.67 17.46 8.74
C ILE A 53 22.71 17.39 7.61
N ASN A 54 23.92 17.92 7.85
CA ASN A 54 24.98 17.96 6.86
C ASN A 54 25.56 16.57 6.55
N GLU A 55 25.92 15.82 7.59
CA GLU A 55 26.55 14.49 7.45
C GLU A 55 25.55 13.45 6.90
N SER A 56 24.27 13.55 7.27
CA SER A 56 23.23 12.66 6.73
C SER A 56 22.73 13.06 5.34
N GLN A 57 23.18 14.20 4.80
CA GLN A 57 22.67 14.78 3.55
C GLN A 57 21.14 14.87 3.55
N TYR A 58 20.58 15.33 4.68
CA TYR A 58 19.15 15.29 4.91
C TYR A 58 18.38 16.09 3.85
N ASN A 59 17.43 15.41 3.21
CA ASN A 59 16.47 16.03 2.29
C ASN A 59 15.05 15.60 2.70
N PRO A 60 14.18 16.53 3.15
CA PRO A 60 12.80 16.23 3.52
C PRO A 60 12.01 15.48 2.44
N SER A 61 12.27 15.76 1.16
CA SER A 61 11.58 15.11 0.04
C SER A 61 11.97 13.64 -0.11
N GLU A 62 13.26 13.31 0.06
CA GLU A 62 13.73 11.94 -0.01
C GLU A 62 13.30 11.12 1.20
N VAL A 63 13.31 11.72 2.40
CA VAL A 63 12.81 11.09 3.62
C VAL A 63 11.31 10.84 3.52
N PHE A 64 10.55 11.80 3.02
CA PHE A 64 9.12 11.62 2.76
C PHE A 64 8.87 10.49 1.74
N LYS A 65 9.65 10.43 0.66
CA LYS A 65 9.56 9.37 -0.35
C LYS A 65 9.88 7.99 0.25
N LEU A 66 10.88 7.91 1.12
CA LEU A 66 11.19 6.70 1.88
C LEU A 66 10.02 6.30 2.79
N LEU A 67 9.44 7.24 3.54
CA LEU A 67 8.28 7.00 4.40
C LEU A 67 7.09 6.46 3.59
N LEU A 68 6.79 7.11 2.47
CA LEU A 68 5.69 6.73 1.59
C LEU A 68 5.85 5.31 1.04
N ASN A 69 7.02 5.01 0.48
CA ASN A 69 7.30 3.69 -0.09
C ASN A 69 7.32 2.60 0.99
N THR A 70 7.86 2.91 2.17
CA THR A 70 7.91 1.98 3.32
C THR A 70 6.50 1.69 3.81
N ALA A 71 5.65 2.70 4.00
CA ALA A 71 4.26 2.51 4.41
C ALA A 71 3.46 1.69 3.38
N GLN A 72 3.65 1.97 2.08
CA GLN A 72 3.00 1.19 1.03
C GLN A 72 3.47 -0.27 1.01
N PHE A 73 4.77 -0.50 1.19
CA PHE A 73 5.36 -1.82 1.25
C PHE A 73 4.78 -2.63 2.43
N GLU A 74 4.77 -2.04 3.62
CA GLU A 74 4.19 -2.64 4.82
C GLU A 74 2.72 -2.99 4.64
N PHE A 75 1.93 -2.06 4.12
CA PHE A 75 0.50 -2.25 3.90
C PHE A 75 0.26 -3.45 2.97
N ASN A 76 0.93 -3.47 1.81
CA ASN A 76 0.79 -4.56 0.84
C ASN A 76 1.27 -5.90 1.39
N LEU A 77 2.39 -5.92 2.11
CA LEU A 77 2.92 -7.13 2.72
C LEU A 77 1.95 -7.66 3.79
N LYS A 78 1.37 -6.77 4.60
CA LYS A 78 0.42 -7.14 5.65
C LYS A 78 -0.85 -7.72 5.05
N GLU A 79 -1.41 -7.11 4.00
CA GLU A 79 -2.58 -7.66 3.29
C GLU A 79 -2.32 -9.09 2.77
N ILE A 80 -1.17 -9.32 2.15
CA ILE A 80 -0.82 -10.66 1.63
C ILE A 80 -0.63 -11.66 2.78
N VAL A 81 0.09 -11.30 3.83
CA VAL A 81 0.31 -12.19 4.99
C VAL A 81 -1.00 -12.50 5.71
N SER A 82 -1.88 -11.51 5.88
CA SER A 82 -3.21 -11.72 6.46
C SER A 82 -4.05 -12.67 5.63
N LEU A 83 -4.10 -12.50 4.30
CA LEU A 83 -4.80 -13.41 3.41
C LEU A 83 -4.25 -14.84 3.49
N LEU A 84 -2.92 -14.99 3.46
CA LEU A 84 -2.25 -16.27 3.58
C LEU A 84 -2.53 -16.97 4.90
N LEU A 85 -2.67 -16.23 6.01
CA LEU A 85 -3.03 -16.79 7.32
C LEU A 85 -4.48 -17.24 7.37
N THR A 86 -5.41 -16.45 6.83
CA THR A 86 -6.84 -16.81 6.78
C THR A 86 -7.07 -18.06 5.95
N GLU A 87 -6.42 -18.18 4.79
CA GLU A 87 -6.58 -19.31 3.88
C GLU A 87 -5.59 -20.46 4.15
N LYS A 88 -4.73 -20.35 5.16
CA LYS A 88 -3.62 -21.29 5.43
C LYS A 88 -4.11 -22.73 5.54
N HIS A 89 -5.14 -22.94 6.34
CA HIS A 89 -5.68 -24.26 6.64
C HIS A 89 -6.27 -24.93 5.38
N ASP A 90 -7.15 -24.21 4.69
CA ASP A 90 -7.86 -24.75 3.53
C ASP A 90 -6.90 -25.00 2.36
N ARG A 91 -5.96 -24.07 2.10
CA ARG A 91 -4.92 -24.26 1.08
C ARG A 91 -4.01 -25.44 1.40
N TRP A 92 -3.66 -25.66 2.68
CA TRP A 92 -2.83 -26.79 3.06
C TRP A 92 -3.55 -28.13 2.83
N ILE A 93 -4.83 -28.23 3.22
CA ILE A 93 -5.66 -29.42 2.98
C ILE A 93 -5.84 -29.69 1.49
N ALA A 94 -6.12 -28.65 0.71
CA ALA A 94 -6.28 -28.76 -0.74
C ALA A 94 -4.99 -29.27 -1.41
N ASN A 95 -3.84 -28.69 -1.06
CA ASN A 95 -2.54 -29.13 -1.58
C ASN A 95 -2.21 -30.58 -1.18
N ARG A 96 -2.52 -30.97 0.07
CA ARG A 96 -2.33 -32.35 0.54
C ARG A 96 -3.18 -33.31 -0.29
N LYS A 97 -4.48 -33.00 -0.46
CA LYS A 97 -5.41 -33.82 -1.22
C LYS A 97 -4.96 -33.98 -2.67
N GLU A 98 -4.61 -32.88 -3.33
CA GLU A 98 -4.19 -32.94 -4.73
C GLU A 98 -2.85 -33.68 -4.92
N ALA A 99 -1.92 -33.56 -3.97
CA ALA A 99 -0.68 -34.33 -3.99
C ALA A 99 -0.94 -35.85 -3.86
N VAL A 100 -1.85 -36.25 -2.96
CA VAL A 100 -2.27 -37.65 -2.81
C VAL A 100 -2.93 -38.18 -4.08
N GLU A 101 -3.89 -37.45 -4.65
CA GLU A 101 -4.60 -37.83 -5.87
C GLU A 101 -3.62 -38.03 -7.05
N ARG A 102 -2.70 -37.09 -7.26
CA ARG A 102 -1.70 -37.19 -8.33
C ARG A 102 -0.72 -38.36 -8.16
N LEU A 103 -0.34 -38.71 -6.93
CA LEU A 103 0.50 -39.89 -6.69
C LEU A 103 -0.28 -41.20 -6.87
N ILE A 104 -1.58 -41.23 -6.56
CA ILE A 104 -2.44 -42.38 -6.84
C ILE A 104 -2.61 -42.55 -8.35
N GLU A 105 -2.85 -41.47 -9.10
CA GLU A 105 -2.91 -41.50 -10.56
C GLU A 105 -1.60 -42.03 -11.16
N LEU A 106 -0.44 -41.56 -10.69
CA LEU A 106 0.85 -42.11 -11.10
C LEU A 106 0.96 -43.61 -10.79
N ALA A 107 0.54 -44.05 -9.60
CA ALA A 107 0.55 -45.47 -9.27
C ALA A 107 -0.33 -46.31 -10.20
N ASP A 108 -1.48 -45.77 -10.61
CA ASP A 108 -2.41 -46.46 -11.50
C ASP A 108 -1.90 -46.49 -12.94
N VAL A 109 -1.13 -45.49 -13.39
CA VAL A 109 -0.40 -45.55 -14.68
C VAL A 109 0.58 -46.73 -14.71
N PHE A 110 1.35 -46.95 -13.64
CA PHE A 110 2.29 -48.08 -13.54
C PHE A 110 1.62 -49.45 -13.28
N SER A 111 0.32 -49.48 -12.97
CA SER A 111 -0.45 -50.73 -12.78
C SER A 111 -0.74 -51.48 -14.08
N GLY A 112 -0.59 -50.82 -15.24
CA GLY A 112 -0.92 -51.35 -16.56
C GLY A 112 -2.42 -51.40 -16.88
N THR A 113 -3.29 -50.82 -16.03
CA THR A 113 -4.74 -50.79 -16.24
C THR A 113 -5.21 -49.62 -17.10
N MET A 114 -4.37 -48.58 -17.29
CA MET A 114 -4.67 -47.42 -18.13
C MET A 114 -4.11 -47.60 -19.56
N PRO A 115 -4.95 -47.78 -20.59
CA PRO A 115 -4.50 -48.13 -21.95
C PRO A 115 -3.81 -47.00 -22.73
N LEU A 116 -3.92 -45.75 -22.27
CA LEU A 116 -3.55 -44.54 -23.01
C LEU A 116 -2.09 -44.11 -22.81
N THR A 117 -1.43 -44.60 -21.77
CA THR A 117 -0.04 -44.26 -21.42
C THR A 117 0.89 -45.39 -21.85
N ARG A 118 1.85 -45.11 -22.75
CA ARG A 118 2.89 -46.04 -23.23
C ARG A 118 3.96 -46.34 -22.15
N VAL A 119 3.52 -46.67 -20.95
CA VAL A 119 4.35 -46.91 -19.77
C VAL A 119 4.31 -48.40 -19.46
N GLU A 120 5.48 -49.01 -19.30
CA GLU A 120 5.56 -50.43 -18.93
C GLU A 120 5.06 -50.63 -17.50
N LYS A 121 4.34 -51.74 -17.31
CA LYS A 121 3.81 -52.11 -15.99
C LYS A 121 4.98 -52.34 -15.03
N ASN A 122 4.95 -51.69 -13.87
CA ASN A 122 5.96 -51.84 -12.83
C ASN A 122 5.30 -51.91 -11.43
N ASP A 123 5.15 -53.13 -10.91
CA ASP A 123 4.49 -53.40 -9.63
C ASP A 123 5.24 -52.77 -8.44
N ASN A 124 6.57 -52.63 -8.54
CA ASN A 124 7.39 -52.00 -7.49
C ASN A 124 7.12 -50.50 -7.42
N LEU A 125 7.12 -49.80 -8.56
CA LEU A 125 6.81 -48.37 -8.62
C LEU A 125 5.37 -48.07 -8.22
N GLN A 126 4.41 -48.91 -8.65
CA GLN A 126 3.03 -48.79 -8.21
C GLN A 126 2.91 -48.84 -6.69
N THR A 127 3.51 -49.85 -6.05
CA THR A 127 3.48 -50.01 -4.59
C THR A 127 4.19 -48.87 -3.88
N TRP A 128 5.30 -48.38 -4.44
CA TRP A 128 6.05 -47.25 -3.92
C TRP A 128 5.24 -45.95 -3.94
N PHE A 129 4.61 -45.59 -5.08
CA PHE A 129 3.78 -44.39 -5.19
C PHE A 129 2.57 -44.44 -4.25
N ARG A 130 1.90 -45.59 -4.12
CA ARG A 130 0.82 -45.78 -3.13
C ARG A 130 1.28 -45.62 -1.69
N THR A 131 2.51 -46.06 -1.40
CA THR A 131 3.11 -45.91 -0.07
C THR A 131 3.41 -44.44 0.23
N MET A 132 3.95 -43.68 -0.75
CA MET A 132 4.16 -42.24 -0.60
C MET A 132 2.85 -41.46 -0.48
N ALA A 133 1.82 -41.82 -1.26
CA ALA A 133 0.48 -41.24 -1.12
C ALA A 133 -0.08 -41.41 0.30
N LYS A 134 0.01 -42.62 0.88
CA LYS A 134 -0.39 -42.86 2.28
C LYS A 134 0.42 -42.04 3.29
N ARG A 135 1.72 -41.86 3.05
CA ARG A 135 2.55 -41.01 3.92
C ARG A 135 2.11 -39.55 3.87
N ILE A 136 1.79 -39.01 2.70
CA ILE A 136 1.26 -37.65 2.55
C ILE A 136 -0.13 -37.52 3.21
N GLU A 137 -0.98 -38.53 3.04
CA GLU A 137 -2.32 -38.57 3.65
C GLU A 137 -2.26 -38.56 5.18
N SER A 138 -1.26 -39.23 5.76
CA SER A 138 -1.02 -39.26 7.21
C SER A 138 -0.43 -37.99 7.80
N LEU A 139 -0.05 -37.00 6.96
CA LEU A 139 0.44 -35.72 7.45
C LEU A 139 -0.67 -35.01 8.22
N ASP A 140 -0.35 -34.58 9.42
CA ASP A 140 -1.23 -33.82 10.28
C ASP A 140 -0.91 -32.32 10.22
N PHE A 141 -1.96 -31.51 10.21
CA PHE A 141 -1.85 -30.06 10.31
C PHE A 141 -1.49 -29.65 11.73
N GLU A 142 -1.89 -30.37 12.78
CA GLU A 142 -1.59 -29.93 14.15
C GLU A 142 -0.11 -30.17 14.54
N ASP A 143 0.50 -31.26 14.08
CA ASP A 143 1.93 -31.57 14.28
C ASP A 143 2.81 -31.09 13.11
N TRP A 144 2.93 -29.77 13.01
CA TRP A 144 3.67 -29.09 11.95
C TRP A 144 5.14 -29.46 11.81
N THR A 145 5.81 -29.70 12.93
CA THR A 145 7.26 -29.95 12.93
C THR A 145 7.55 -31.34 12.36
N SER A 146 6.74 -32.31 12.76
CA SER A 146 6.80 -33.66 12.20
C SER A 146 6.36 -33.67 10.74
N ALA A 147 5.23 -33.03 10.43
CA ALA A 147 4.69 -32.97 9.07
C ALA A 147 5.67 -32.30 8.09
N GLY A 148 6.33 -31.21 8.49
CA GLY A 148 7.35 -30.55 7.67
C GLY A 148 8.58 -31.42 7.42
N ARG A 149 9.06 -32.16 8.41
CA ARG A 149 10.19 -33.11 8.25
C ARG A 149 9.81 -34.28 7.33
N GLN A 150 8.63 -34.86 7.54
CA GLN A 150 8.12 -35.95 6.69
C GLN A 150 7.92 -35.49 5.25
N THR A 151 7.39 -34.28 5.04
CA THR A 151 7.22 -33.68 3.71
C THR A 151 8.55 -33.53 2.99
N ASN A 152 9.59 -33.03 3.67
CA ASN A 152 10.94 -32.94 3.10
C ASN A 152 11.51 -34.32 2.74
N GLN A 153 11.34 -35.33 3.60
CA GLN A 153 11.78 -36.70 3.28
C GLN A 153 11.07 -37.27 2.05
N ILE A 154 9.77 -37.00 1.90
CA ILE A 154 9.00 -37.42 0.72
C ILE A 154 9.49 -36.69 -0.53
N MET A 155 9.77 -35.39 -0.45
CA MET A 155 10.34 -34.62 -1.56
C MET A 155 11.70 -35.16 -2.01
N THR A 156 12.62 -35.45 -1.07
CA THR A 156 13.92 -36.08 -1.38
C THR A 156 13.72 -37.44 -2.04
N ALA A 157 12.80 -38.27 -1.53
CA ALA A 157 12.52 -39.57 -2.12
C ALA A 157 11.93 -39.46 -3.54
N LEU A 158 11.10 -38.44 -3.82
CA LEU A 158 10.61 -38.16 -5.17
C LEU A 158 11.73 -37.71 -6.11
N ASP A 159 12.69 -36.92 -5.63
CA ASP A 159 13.87 -36.52 -6.41
C ASP A 159 14.78 -37.71 -6.75
N GLU A 160 15.01 -38.61 -5.79
CA GLU A 160 15.79 -39.83 -6.00
C GLU A 160 15.11 -40.76 -7.02
N VAL A 161 13.79 -40.94 -6.91
CA VAL A 161 13.04 -41.79 -7.85
C VAL A 161 13.01 -41.18 -9.26
N GLN A 162 12.99 -39.86 -9.39
CA GLN A 162 13.06 -39.20 -10.70
C GLN A 162 14.39 -39.48 -11.43
N GLN A 163 15.47 -39.83 -10.73
CA GLN A 163 16.79 -40.12 -11.33
C GLN A 163 16.88 -41.51 -11.95
N PHE A 164 15.89 -42.39 -11.78
CA PHE A 164 15.86 -43.67 -12.50
C PHE A 164 15.66 -43.43 -14.01
N HIS A 165 16.51 -44.06 -14.83
CA HIS A 165 16.53 -43.89 -16.30
C HIS A 165 15.17 -44.14 -16.99
N GLU A 166 14.35 -45.04 -16.43
CA GLU A 166 13.00 -45.35 -16.94
C GLU A 166 11.98 -44.21 -16.72
N LEU A 167 12.21 -43.36 -15.72
CA LEU A 167 11.32 -42.25 -15.36
C LEU A 167 11.79 -40.91 -15.92
N ASP A 168 13.11 -40.73 -16.08
CA ASP A 168 13.68 -39.51 -16.65
C ASP A 168 13.36 -39.35 -18.15
N THR A 169 13.09 -40.46 -18.84
CA THR A 169 12.71 -40.48 -20.27
C THR A 169 11.24 -40.12 -20.51
N ASN A 170 10.35 -40.25 -19.51
CA ASN A 170 8.93 -39.91 -19.65
C ASN A 170 8.64 -38.49 -19.15
N MET A 171 8.51 -37.55 -20.08
CA MET A 171 8.25 -36.13 -19.79
C MET A 171 6.95 -35.91 -18.99
N GLN A 172 5.91 -36.71 -19.21
CA GLN A 172 4.64 -36.58 -18.47
C GLN A 172 4.83 -36.96 -17.00
N VAL A 173 5.49 -38.09 -16.73
CA VAL A 173 5.77 -38.53 -15.35
C VAL A 173 6.65 -37.51 -14.63
N LYS A 174 7.68 -36.98 -15.31
CA LYS A 174 8.54 -35.93 -14.78
C LYS A 174 7.77 -34.65 -14.41
N GLN A 175 6.78 -34.26 -15.23
CA GLN A 175 5.91 -33.13 -14.93
C GLN A 175 5.06 -33.40 -13.67
N PHE A 176 4.45 -34.57 -13.55
CA PHE A 176 3.65 -34.95 -12.37
C PHE A 176 4.46 -34.99 -11.08
N LEU A 177 5.70 -35.49 -11.13
CA LEU A 177 6.62 -35.49 -9.99
C LEU A 177 7.01 -34.07 -9.57
N ASN A 178 7.33 -33.20 -10.54
CA ASN A 178 7.65 -31.79 -10.28
C ASN A 178 6.46 -31.03 -9.69
N ASP A 179 5.27 -31.25 -10.20
CA ASP A 179 4.06 -30.62 -9.67
C ASP A 179 3.76 -31.09 -8.25
N ASN A 180 3.92 -32.39 -7.95
CA ASN A 180 3.81 -32.92 -6.58
C ASN A 180 4.81 -32.25 -5.64
N LYS A 181 6.08 -32.14 -6.04
CA LYS A 181 7.09 -31.43 -5.26
C LYS A 181 6.73 -29.96 -5.06
N ARG A 182 6.11 -29.31 -6.04
CA ARG A 182 5.63 -27.92 -5.91
C ARG A 182 4.50 -27.82 -4.88
N LEU A 183 3.52 -28.74 -4.89
CA LEU A 183 2.44 -28.80 -3.90
C LEU A 183 3.01 -28.98 -2.48
N LEU A 184 3.91 -29.95 -2.30
CA LEU A 184 4.58 -30.23 -1.02
C LEU A 184 5.45 -29.06 -0.54
N SER A 185 6.17 -28.41 -1.45
CA SER A 185 6.95 -27.19 -1.14
C SER A 185 6.04 -26.07 -0.65
N THR A 186 4.90 -25.84 -1.32
CA THR A 186 3.91 -24.84 -0.90
C THR A 186 3.35 -25.15 0.48
N MET A 187 3.08 -26.42 0.81
CA MET A 187 2.65 -26.82 2.15
C MET A 187 3.67 -26.44 3.23
N ILE A 188 4.97 -26.65 2.98
CA ILE A 188 6.05 -26.23 3.90
C ILE A 188 6.10 -24.71 4.01
N LEU A 189 6.01 -23.99 2.90
CA LEU A 189 6.08 -22.52 2.89
C LEU A 189 4.89 -21.87 3.60
N LEU A 190 3.68 -22.42 3.45
CA LEU A 190 2.50 -21.97 4.18
C LEU A 190 2.69 -22.12 5.69
N ASN A 191 3.43 -23.14 6.14
CA ASN A 191 3.73 -23.33 7.55
C ASN A 191 4.60 -22.19 8.13
N ASN A 192 5.55 -21.66 7.34
CA ASN A 192 6.44 -20.57 7.77
C ASN A 192 5.70 -19.26 8.06
N VAL A 193 4.48 -19.10 7.55
CA VAL A 193 3.63 -17.94 7.87
C VAL A 193 2.93 -18.18 9.21
N GLN A 194 3.26 -17.34 10.19
CA GLN A 194 2.74 -17.42 11.56
C GLN A 194 2.02 -16.13 11.96
N GLU A 195 1.04 -16.21 12.85
CA GLU A 195 0.36 -15.02 13.41
C GLU A 195 1.36 -14.07 14.09
N SER A 196 2.42 -14.61 14.71
CA SER A 196 3.54 -13.84 15.27
C SER A 196 4.19 -12.90 14.27
N THR A 197 4.12 -13.21 12.96
CA THR A 197 4.65 -12.36 11.89
C THR A 197 3.90 -11.04 11.82
N ILE A 198 2.57 -11.06 11.93
CA ILE A 198 1.76 -9.84 11.95
C ILE A 198 2.12 -9.00 13.17
N SER A 199 2.26 -9.62 14.35
CA SER A 199 2.65 -8.92 15.57
C SER A 199 4.04 -8.27 15.46
N ILE A 200 5.01 -8.94 14.82
CA ILE A 200 6.33 -8.37 14.53
C ILE A 200 6.21 -7.19 13.58
N MET A 201 5.38 -7.30 12.53
CA MET A 201 5.15 -6.22 11.58
C MET A 201 4.57 -4.99 12.27
N ASP A 202 3.58 -5.16 13.14
CA ASP A 202 2.94 -4.06 13.87
C ASP A 202 3.90 -3.37 14.85
N LEU A 203 4.76 -4.14 15.52
CA LEU A 203 5.78 -3.59 16.40
C LEU A 203 6.82 -2.76 15.63
N VAL A 204 7.28 -3.27 14.47
CA VAL A 204 8.32 -2.64 13.66
C VAL A 204 7.79 -1.43 12.89
N ALA A 205 6.53 -1.47 12.47
CA ALA A 205 5.87 -0.42 11.71
C ALA A 205 5.37 0.74 12.58
N ASP A 206 5.55 0.70 13.91
CA ASP A 206 5.12 1.76 14.81
C ASP A 206 5.68 3.13 14.40
N LEU A 207 4.78 4.08 14.15
CA LEU A 207 5.07 5.46 13.78
C LEU A 207 4.63 6.47 14.87
N SER A 208 4.31 6.00 16.08
CA SER A 208 3.88 6.84 17.20
C SER A 208 4.84 8.01 17.51
N TYR A 209 6.14 7.80 17.35
CA TYR A 209 7.17 8.80 17.56
C TYR A 209 7.07 10.02 16.63
N ALA A 210 6.43 9.88 15.46
CA ALA A 210 6.31 10.94 14.47
C ALA A 210 5.02 11.76 14.59
N TRP A 211 4.15 11.46 15.57
CA TRP A 211 2.82 12.10 15.69
C TRP A 211 2.84 13.63 15.62
N ILE A 212 3.83 14.25 16.29
CA ILE A 212 4.01 15.71 16.27
C ILE A 212 4.88 16.16 15.09
N ILE A 213 5.91 15.37 14.75
CA ILE A 213 6.91 15.74 13.74
C ILE A 213 6.32 15.71 12.32
N ILE A 214 5.31 14.87 12.07
CA ILE A 214 4.73 14.67 10.75
C ILE A 214 4.15 15.96 10.14
N ASP A 215 3.75 16.93 10.97
CA ASP A 215 3.22 18.20 10.45
C ASP A 215 4.26 18.99 9.65
N SER A 216 5.56 18.82 9.96
CA SER A 216 6.67 19.42 9.20
C SER A 216 6.75 18.92 7.75
N PHE A 217 6.25 17.70 7.49
CA PHE A 217 6.22 17.11 6.15
C PHE A 217 4.99 17.53 5.33
N THR A 218 4.01 18.24 5.93
CA THR A 218 2.76 18.62 5.26
C THR A 218 3.01 19.39 3.96
N GLY A 219 3.94 20.35 3.95
CA GLY A 219 4.27 21.11 2.75
C GLY A 219 4.84 20.23 1.64
N VAL A 220 5.71 19.28 1.99
CA VAL A 220 6.30 18.32 1.05
C VAL A 220 5.23 17.37 0.49
N MET A 221 4.31 16.89 1.33
CA MET A 221 3.18 16.07 0.91
C MET A 221 2.29 16.80 -0.09
N GLN A 222 1.92 18.04 0.24
CA GLN A 222 1.04 18.88 -0.57
C GLN A 222 1.68 19.22 -1.92
N GLU A 223 2.96 19.57 -1.94
CA GLU A 223 3.72 19.80 -3.18
C GLU A 223 3.84 18.52 -4.02
N GLY A 224 4.04 17.37 -3.38
CA GLY A 224 4.02 16.07 -4.04
C GLY A 224 2.68 15.77 -4.73
N ILE A 225 1.57 16.06 -4.06
CA ILE A 225 0.21 15.91 -4.63
C ILE A 225 0.00 16.86 -5.80
N LYS A 226 0.45 18.12 -5.71
CA LYS A 226 0.34 19.08 -6.82
C LYS A 226 1.06 18.60 -8.08
N ARG A 227 2.25 18.02 -7.92
CA ARG A 227 3.05 17.49 -9.03
C ARG A 227 2.47 16.19 -9.59
N SER A 228 1.94 15.33 -8.73
CA SER A 228 1.40 14.03 -9.11
C SER A 228 0.18 13.70 -8.25
N PRO A 229 -1.04 13.97 -8.74
CA PRO A 229 -2.27 13.74 -7.97
C PRO A 229 -2.48 12.29 -7.54
N SER A 230 -1.99 11.33 -8.33
CA SER A 230 -2.04 9.90 -8.02
C SER A 230 -1.29 9.51 -6.73
N LEU A 231 -0.42 10.40 -6.21
CA LEU A 231 0.30 10.20 -4.94
C LEU A 231 -0.64 9.99 -3.75
N VAL A 232 -1.86 10.53 -3.82
CA VAL A 232 -2.91 10.36 -2.80
C VAL A 232 -3.19 8.89 -2.51
N THR A 233 -3.14 8.03 -3.54
CA THR A 233 -3.36 6.59 -3.39
C THR A 233 -2.27 5.93 -2.52
N LYS A 234 -1.02 6.41 -2.62
CA LYS A 234 0.11 5.94 -1.80
C LYS A 234 0.09 6.54 -0.41
N LEU A 235 -0.30 7.82 -0.29
CA LEU A 235 -0.43 8.53 0.99
C LEU A 235 -1.43 7.86 1.93
N ARG A 236 -2.45 7.18 1.36
CA ARG A 236 -3.37 6.33 2.13
C ARG A 236 -2.63 5.36 3.06
N ALA A 237 -1.58 4.68 2.58
CA ALA A 237 -0.81 3.75 3.39
C ALA A 237 -0.07 4.47 4.52
N THR A 238 0.47 5.67 4.27
CA THR A 238 1.09 6.51 5.30
C THR A 238 0.08 6.96 6.36
N PHE A 239 -1.15 7.32 5.99
CA PHE A 239 -2.19 7.69 6.95
C PHE A 239 -2.63 6.49 7.80
N LEU A 240 -2.72 5.29 7.22
CA LEU A 240 -2.97 4.06 7.97
C LEU A 240 -1.82 3.74 8.94
N LYS A 241 -0.57 3.93 8.51
CA LYS A 241 0.60 3.79 9.38
C LYS A 241 0.60 4.79 10.53
N LEU A 242 0.16 6.04 10.31
CA LEU A 242 0.00 7.01 11.41
C LEU A 242 -1.12 6.60 12.37
N SER A 243 -2.19 5.99 11.86
CA SER A 243 -3.29 5.49 12.70
C SER A 243 -2.86 4.43 13.70
N SER A 244 -1.85 3.62 13.37
CA SER A 244 -1.38 2.56 14.29
C SER A 244 -0.77 3.10 15.58
N ALA A 245 -0.40 4.39 15.61
CA ALA A 245 0.04 5.07 16.83
C ALA A 245 -1.02 5.05 17.95
N LEU A 246 -2.30 4.90 17.59
CA LEU A 246 -3.41 4.89 18.53
C LEU A 246 -3.68 3.49 19.12
N ASP A 247 -3.24 2.42 18.46
CA ASP A 247 -3.65 1.05 18.80
C ASP A 247 -3.18 0.65 20.20
N LEU A 248 -1.88 0.79 20.49
CA LEU A 248 -1.31 0.39 21.79
C LEU A 248 -1.87 1.22 22.97
N PRO A 249 -1.96 2.56 22.90
CA PRO A 249 -2.62 3.35 23.93
C PRO A 249 -4.08 2.93 24.18
N LEU A 250 -4.87 2.72 23.13
CA LEU A 250 -6.28 2.35 23.25
C LEU A 250 -6.45 0.94 23.86
N VAL A 251 -5.60 -0.01 23.49
CA VAL A 251 -5.58 -1.35 24.11
C VAL A 251 -5.32 -1.24 25.61
N ARG A 252 -4.37 -0.41 26.04
CA ARG A 252 -4.07 -0.21 27.47
C ARG A 252 -5.24 0.38 28.25
N ILE A 253 -5.93 1.37 27.67
CA ILE A 253 -7.13 1.97 28.29
C ILE A 253 -8.23 0.91 28.45
N ASN A 254 -8.44 0.09 27.41
CA ASN A 254 -9.42 -0.99 27.44
C ASN A 254 -9.08 -2.06 28.49
N GLN A 255 -7.80 -2.43 28.64
CA GLN A 255 -7.34 -3.41 29.64
C GLN A 255 -7.60 -2.95 31.09
N VAL A 256 -7.54 -1.63 31.34
CA VAL A 256 -7.84 -1.04 32.65
C VAL A 256 -9.36 -0.91 32.88
N GLY A 257 -10.18 -1.16 31.85
CA GLY A 257 -11.64 -1.03 31.94
C GLY A 257 -12.10 0.41 32.14
N SER A 258 -11.33 1.40 31.66
CA SER A 258 -11.72 2.81 31.77
C SER A 258 -12.89 3.14 30.84
N ASN A 259 -13.85 3.90 31.36
CA ASN A 259 -14.97 4.44 30.59
C ASN A 259 -14.54 5.47 29.53
N ASP A 260 -13.29 5.96 29.60
CA ASP A 260 -12.77 6.99 28.70
C ASP A 260 -12.35 6.47 27.33
N LEU A 261 -12.32 5.14 27.14
CA LEU A 261 -11.86 4.50 25.89
C LEU A 261 -12.52 5.11 24.65
N MET A 262 -13.84 5.27 24.70
CA MET A 262 -14.61 5.79 23.57
C MET A 262 -14.30 7.26 23.29
N VAL A 263 -14.16 8.08 24.33
CA VAL A 263 -13.89 9.52 24.21
C VAL A 263 -12.49 9.75 23.67
N VAL A 264 -11.49 9.07 24.24
CA VAL A 264 -10.09 9.17 23.82
C VAL A 264 -9.93 8.69 22.38
N SER A 265 -10.54 7.56 22.03
CA SER A 265 -10.49 7.02 20.67
C SER A 265 -11.09 7.99 19.64
N HIS A 266 -12.25 8.58 19.95
CA HIS A 266 -12.89 9.58 19.07
C HIS A 266 -12.04 10.83 18.91
N TYR A 267 -11.49 11.37 20.00
CA TYR A 267 -10.68 12.58 19.97
C TYR A 267 -9.45 12.42 19.08
N TYR A 268 -8.61 11.40 19.35
CA TYR A 268 -7.37 11.23 18.60
C TYR A 268 -7.59 10.74 17.16
N SER A 269 -8.63 9.93 16.91
CA SER A 269 -9.04 9.62 15.54
C SER A 269 -9.49 10.89 14.80
N GLY A 270 -10.18 11.80 15.50
CA GLY A 270 -10.61 13.10 14.99
C GLY A 270 -9.44 13.99 14.59
N GLU A 271 -8.42 14.10 15.46
CA GLU A 271 -7.18 14.84 15.17
C GLU A 271 -6.46 14.28 13.93
N LEU A 272 -6.37 12.96 13.81
CA LEU A 272 -5.75 12.33 12.64
C LEU A 272 -6.56 12.59 11.36
N VAL A 273 -7.89 12.50 11.43
CA VAL A 273 -8.76 12.85 10.30
C VAL A 273 -8.64 14.31 9.92
N ALA A 274 -8.53 15.22 10.90
CA ALA A 274 -8.31 16.65 10.65
C ALA A 274 -6.97 16.89 9.93
N TYR A 275 -5.91 16.19 10.35
CA TYR A 275 -4.60 16.22 9.68
C TYR A 275 -4.69 15.71 8.23
N VAL A 276 -5.33 14.56 8.00
CA VAL A 276 -5.52 14.03 6.64
C VAL A 276 -6.30 15.03 5.77
N ARG A 277 -7.36 15.65 6.30
CA ARG A 277 -8.12 16.70 5.60
C ARG A 277 -7.25 17.92 5.29
N LYS A 278 -6.36 18.34 6.19
CA LYS A 278 -5.39 19.43 5.97
C LYS A 278 -4.45 19.11 4.81
N VAL A 279 -3.90 17.90 4.76
CA VAL A 279 -3.01 17.48 3.65
C VAL A 279 -3.78 17.43 2.32
N LEU A 280 -4.98 16.84 2.31
CA LEU A 280 -5.78 16.69 1.09
C LEU A 280 -6.46 17.97 0.59
N GLN A 281 -6.60 19.01 1.44
CA GLN A 281 -7.18 20.31 1.05
C GLN A 281 -6.47 20.95 -0.14
N ILE A 282 -5.22 20.61 -0.38
CA ILE A 282 -4.44 21.12 -1.51
C ILE A 282 -5.06 20.77 -2.87
N ILE A 283 -5.83 19.68 -2.94
CA ILE A 283 -6.50 19.22 -4.17
C ILE A 283 -7.60 20.23 -4.56
N PRO A 284 -8.63 20.48 -3.72
CA PRO A 284 -9.60 21.55 -3.97
C PRO A 284 -8.95 22.90 -4.25
N GLU A 285 -7.93 23.31 -3.47
CA GLU A 285 -7.25 24.60 -3.67
C GLU A 285 -6.65 24.71 -5.08
N THR A 286 -5.98 23.65 -5.53
CA THR A 286 -5.36 23.59 -6.87
C THR A 286 -6.42 23.55 -7.97
N MET A 287 -7.50 22.79 -7.79
CA MET A 287 -8.63 22.76 -8.73
C MET A 287 -9.26 24.15 -8.90
N PHE A 288 -9.47 24.88 -7.81
CA PHE A 288 -10.02 26.24 -7.87
C PHE A 288 -9.07 27.23 -8.55
N SER A 289 -7.76 27.11 -8.33
CA SER A 289 -6.75 27.90 -9.05
C SER A 289 -6.78 27.64 -10.57
N MET A 290 -6.93 26.37 -10.98
CA MET A 290 -7.09 25.99 -12.39
C MET A 290 -8.40 26.52 -12.98
N LEU A 291 -9.51 26.43 -12.25
CA LEU A 291 -10.80 27.00 -12.66
C LEU A 291 -10.73 28.52 -12.85
N ALA A 292 -10.09 29.23 -11.92
CA ALA A 292 -9.88 30.67 -12.05
C ALA A 292 -9.06 31.02 -13.31
N SER A 293 -8.06 30.19 -13.63
CA SER A 293 -7.26 30.34 -14.85
C SER A 293 -8.09 30.10 -16.12
N ILE A 294 -8.99 29.10 -16.11
CA ILE A 294 -9.95 28.85 -17.20
C ILE A 294 -10.87 30.05 -17.37
N VAL A 295 -11.47 30.57 -16.29
CA VAL A 295 -12.36 31.73 -16.33
C VAL A 295 -11.62 32.95 -16.90
N TYR A 296 -10.38 33.18 -16.47
CA TYR A 296 -9.56 34.28 -16.98
C TYR A 296 -9.29 34.16 -18.49
N LEU A 297 -8.91 32.96 -18.97
CA LEU A 297 -8.71 32.67 -20.38
C LEU A 297 -9.98 32.91 -21.21
N GLN A 298 -11.13 32.46 -20.70
CA GLN A 298 -12.42 32.59 -21.39
C GLN A 298 -12.96 34.02 -21.41
N THR A 299 -12.66 34.83 -20.39
CA THR A 299 -13.23 36.18 -20.26
C THR A 299 -12.34 37.29 -20.80
N ASN A 300 -11.00 37.15 -20.70
CA ASN A 300 -10.06 38.23 -21.02
C ASN A 300 -9.18 37.97 -22.23
N ILE A 301 -9.01 36.70 -22.64
CA ILE A 301 -8.04 36.32 -23.68
C ILE A 301 -8.74 35.80 -24.94
N LEU A 302 -9.67 34.85 -24.78
CA LEU A 302 -10.45 34.32 -25.89
C LEU A 302 -11.35 35.40 -26.48
N ARG A 303 -11.26 35.58 -27.79
CA ARG A 303 -12.05 36.56 -28.53
C ARG A 303 -13.29 35.85 -29.08
N GLU A 304 -14.41 36.55 -29.06
CA GLU A 304 -15.61 36.07 -29.71
C GLU A 304 -15.44 36.03 -31.23
N LEU A 305 -16.06 35.03 -31.86
CA LEU A 305 -16.07 34.92 -33.32
C LEU A 305 -16.91 36.06 -33.92
N PRO A 306 -16.37 36.83 -34.87
CA PRO A 306 -17.14 37.88 -35.52
C PRO A 306 -18.25 37.26 -36.40
N LEU A 307 -19.37 37.99 -36.56
CA LEU A 307 -20.51 37.59 -37.39
C LEU A 307 -20.14 37.37 -38.87
N ARG A 308 -19.03 37.96 -39.33
CA ARG A 308 -18.44 37.74 -40.65
C ARG A 308 -16.93 37.59 -40.49
N ALA A 309 -16.37 36.49 -40.98
CA ALA A 309 -14.94 36.20 -40.92
C ALA A 309 -14.39 35.93 -42.32
N GLU A 310 -13.22 36.49 -42.62
CA GLU A 310 -12.47 36.18 -43.83
C GLU A 310 -11.93 34.74 -43.75
N LYS A 311 -12.06 33.98 -44.85
CA LYS A 311 -11.64 32.56 -44.90
C LYS A 311 -10.17 32.38 -44.53
N ASP A 312 -9.32 33.34 -44.92
CA ASP A 312 -7.87 33.29 -44.71
C ASP A 312 -7.48 33.53 -43.24
N LYS A 313 -8.35 34.17 -42.44
CA LYS A 313 -8.14 34.45 -41.01
C LYS A 313 -8.79 33.42 -40.08
N LEU A 314 -9.45 32.39 -40.62
CA LEU A 314 -10.15 31.37 -39.82
C LEU A 314 -9.24 30.67 -38.81
N ARG A 315 -7.95 30.47 -39.14
CA ARG A 315 -6.97 29.87 -38.22
C ARG A 315 -6.64 30.77 -37.04
N GLU A 316 -6.62 32.09 -37.25
CA GLU A 316 -6.40 33.07 -36.17
C GLU A 316 -7.62 33.13 -35.23
N TYR A 317 -8.84 33.13 -35.79
CA TYR A 317 -10.07 33.07 -35.00
C TYR A 317 -10.27 31.73 -34.27
N ALA A 318 -9.60 30.67 -34.70
CA ALA A 318 -9.66 29.38 -34.02
C ALA A 318 -9.00 29.41 -32.63
N GLN A 319 -7.99 30.27 -32.41
CA GLN A 319 -7.31 30.42 -31.12
C GLN A 319 -6.91 29.07 -30.49
N LEU A 320 -6.21 28.26 -31.28
CA LEU A 320 -5.95 26.85 -30.96
C LEU A 320 -5.12 26.68 -29.69
N ASP A 321 -4.15 27.56 -29.46
CA ASP A 321 -3.25 27.49 -28.30
C ASP A 321 -4.00 27.78 -26.99
N GLU A 322 -4.82 28.83 -26.97
CA GLU A 322 -5.64 29.19 -25.80
C GLU A 322 -6.72 28.13 -25.54
N ARG A 323 -7.36 27.60 -26.58
CA ARG A 323 -8.33 26.51 -26.45
C ARG A 323 -7.69 25.23 -25.96
N TYR A 324 -6.48 24.92 -26.42
CA TYR A 324 -5.69 23.80 -25.91
C TYR A 324 -5.37 23.99 -24.43
N GLN A 325 -5.00 25.20 -24.00
CA GLN A 325 -4.74 25.50 -22.60
C GLN A 325 -5.98 25.30 -21.72
N VAL A 326 -7.17 25.75 -22.17
CA VAL A 326 -8.44 25.49 -21.47
C VAL A 326 -8.74 23.99 -21.37
N ALA A 327 -8.56 23.25 -22.47
CA ALA A 327 -8.77 21.80 -22.49
C ALA A 327 -7.80 21.07 -21.55
N LYS A 328 -6.52 21.48 -21.54
CA LYS A 328 -5.49 20.94 -20.64
C LYS A 328 -5.84 21.18 -19.18
N LEU A 329 -6.20 22.40 -18.80
CA LEU A 329 -6.61 22.72 -17.42
C LEU A 329 -7.84 21.93 -16.99
N THR A 330 -8.81 21.75 -17.89
CA THR A 330 -10.03 20.97 -17.63
C THR A 330 -9.69 19.49 -17.43
N HIS A 331 -8.78 18.95 -18.24
CA HIS A 331 -8.27 17.59 -18.07
C HIS A 331 -7.51 17.44 -16.74
N ASP A 332 -6.63 18.39 -16.40
CA ASP A 332 -5.88 18.35 -15.14
C ASP A 332 -6.84 18.33 -13.92
N ILE A 333 -7.88 19.17 -13.93
CA ILE A 333 -8.94 19.16 -12.88
C ILE A 333 -9.61 17.78 -12.77
N SER A 334 -9.85 17.10 -13.90
CA SER A 334 -10.42 15.75 -13.90
C SER A 334 -9.47 14.73 -13.26
N ILE A 335 -8.15 14.81 -13.52
CA ILE A 335 -7.13 13.94 -12.91
C ILE A 335 -7.08 14.14 -11.39
N PHE A 336 -7.12 15.39 -10.91
CA PHE A 336 -7.14 15.69 -9.48
C PHE A 336 -8.38 15.08 -8.79
N THR A 337 -9.55 15.22 -9.41
CA THR A 337 -10.80 14.66 -8.90
C THR A 337 -10.76 13.14 -8.88
N GLU A 338 -10.34 12.52 -9.98
CA GLU A 338 -10.24 11.07 -10.11
C GLU A 338 -9.24 10.48 -9.12
N SER A 339 -8.07 11.11 -8.95
CA SER A 339 -7.04 10.63 -8.01
C SER A 339 -7.52 10.60 -6.56
N MET A 340 -8.39 11.56 -6.18
CA MET A 340 -9.00 11.57 -4.86
C MET A 340 -10.07 10.48 -4.71
N LEU A 341 -10.85 10.22 -5.76
CA LEU A 341 -11.87 9.15 -5.77
C LEU A 341 -11.26 7.74 -5.89
N MET A 342 -10.07 7.59 -6.49
CA MET A 342 -9.30 6.35 -6.52
C MET A 342 -8.80 5.93 -5.14
N MET A 343 -8.68 6.87 -4.20
CA MET A 343 -8.41 6.54 -2.81
C MET A 343 -9.58 5.71 -2.28
N LYS A 344 -9.31 4.51 -1.77
CA LYS A 344 -10.35 3.70 -1.14
C LYS A 344 -10.77 4.33 0.18
N THR A 345 -12.03 4.14 0.56
CA THR A 345 -12.51 4.48 1.90
C THR A 345 -11.64 3.80 2.96
N THR A 346 -11.17 4.59 3.93
CA THR A 346 -10.12 4.16 4.84
C THR A 346 -10.57 4.36 6.28
N LEU A 347 -10.42 3.32 7.10
CA LEU A 347 -10.65 3.43 8.54
C LEU A 347 -9.39 4.04 9.18
N VAL A 348 -9.53 5.21 9.78
CA VAL A 348 -8.47 5.96 10.44
C VAL A 348 -8.84 6.03 11.92
N GLY A 349 -8.16 5.22 12.73
CA GLY A 349 -8.56 4.89 14.09
C GLY A 349 -9.92 4.22 14.09
N ILE A 350 -10.92 4.90 14.67
CA ILE A 350 -12.33 4.44 14.65
C ILE A 350 -13.21 5.23 13.66
N ILE A 351 -12.66 6.22 12.94
CA ILE A 351 -13.42 7.08 12.03
C ILE A 351 -13.18 6.63 10.59
N LYS A 352 -14.27 6.39 9.86
CA LYS A 352 -14.21 6.04 8.44
C LYS A 352 -14.08 7.31 7.60
N LEU A 353 -12.94 7.46 6.92
CA LEU A 353 -12.67 8.55 6.00
C LEU A 353 -13.16 8.20 4.59
N ASP A 354 -14.16 8.94 4.12
CA ASP A 354 -14.70 8.85 2.75
C ASP A 354 -14.11 9.96 1.86
N PRO A 355 -13.26 9.62 0.87
CA PRO A 355 -12.60 10.61 0.02
C PRO A 355 -13.57 11.50 -0.76
N LYS A 356 -14.75 10.97 -1.13
CA LYS A 356 -15.78 11.78 -1.80
C LYS A 356 -16.27 12.91 -0.90
N ARG A 357 -16.60 12.60 0.37
CA ARG A 357 -17.02 13.61 1.35
C ARG A 357 -15.90 14.60 1.65
N VAL A 358 -14.66 14.13 1.76
CA VAL A 358 -13.50 15.02 1.97
C VAL A 358 -13.35 16.01 0.81
N LEU A 359 -13.56 15.55 -0.43
CA LEU A 359 -13.51 16.41 -1.61
C LEU A 359 -14.65 17.43 -1.60
N GLU A 360 -15.89 17.00 -1.35
CA GLU A 360 -17.06 17.88 -1.27
C GLU A 360 -16.89 18.96 -0.18
N ASP A 361 -16.40 18.58 1.00
CA ASP A 361 -16.13 19.51 2.08
C ASP A 361 -15.00 20.49 1.70
N GLY A 362 -13.96 20.00 1.04
CA GLY A 362 -12.85 20.84 0.56
C GLY A 362 -13.27 21.85 -0.51
N ILE A 363 -14.11 21.43 -1.46
CA ILE A 363 -14.73 22.31 -2.48
C ILE A 363 -15.61 23.36 -1.80
N ARG A 364 -16.45 22.96 -0.84
CA ARG A 364 -17.29 23.89 -0.07
C ARG A 364 -16.44 24.93 0.65
N LYS A 365 -15.34 24.51 1.26
CA LYS A 365 -14.40 25.40 1.96
C LYS A 365 -13.78 26.42 1.02
N GLU A 366 -13.34 26.01 -0.17
CA GLU A 366 -12.81 26.95 -1.18
C GLU A 366 -13.89 27.89 -1.71
N LEU A 367 -15.12 27.42 -1.94
CA LEU A 367 -16.24 28.29 -2.34
C LEU A 367 -16.51 29.38 -1.30
N VAL A 368 -16.62 29.00 -0.03
CA VAL A 368 -16.85 29.95 1.07
C VAL A 368 -15.70 30.96 1.14
N LYS A 369 -14.46 30.50 1.01
CA LYS A 369 -13.27 31.38 0.99
C LYS A 369 -13.35 32.38 -0.17
N GLN A 370 -13.64 31.94 -1.39
CA GLN A 370 -13.76 32.81 -2.57
C GLN A 370 -14.89 33.84 -2.41
N VAL A 371 -16.06 33.42 -1.95
CA VAL A 371 -17.19 34.33 -1.70
C VAL A 371 -16.84 35.34 -0.60
N ALA A 372 -16.24 34.90 0.51
CA ALA A 372 -15.83 35.78 1.60
C ALA A 372 -14.78 36.79 1.15
N THR A 373 -13.79 36.38 0.35
CA THR A 373 -12.77 37.28 -0.22
C THR A 373 -13.41 38.27 -1.21
N ALA A 374 -14.33 37.82 -2.06
CA ALA A 374 -15.05 38.70 -2.98
C ALA A 374 -15.91 39.74 -2.25
N LEU A 375 -16.62 39.33 -1.19
CA LEU A 375 -17.37 40.23 -0.33
C LEU A 375 -16.46 41.21 0.41
N HIS A 376 -15.34 40.75 0.95
CA HIS A 376 -14.38 41.61 1.64
C HIS A 376 -13.80 42.68 0.70
N ASN A 377 -13.43 42.29 -0.52
CA ASN A 377 -12.86 43.21 -1.51
C ASN A 377 -13.93 44.13 -2.15
N GLY A 378 -15.16 43.65 -2.31
CA GLY A 378 -16.26 44.40 -2.92
C GLY A 378 -17.00 45.31 -1.95
N LEU A 379 -17.07 44.95 -0.67
CA LEU A 379 -17.71 45.71 0.41
C LEU A 379 -16.68 46.49 1.24
N THR A 380 -15.66 47.07 0.59
CA THR A 380 -14.76 48.02 1.26
C THR A 380 -15.51 49.33 1.47
N PHE A 381 -15.93 49.61 2.70
CA PHE A 381 -16.46 50.92 3.08
C PHE A 381 -15.33 51.94 2.99
N ASN A 382 -15.31 52.75 1.93
CA ASN A 382 -14.30 53.78 1.75
C ASN A 382 -14.55 54.90 2.79
N PRO A 383 -13.67 55.13 3.78
CA PRO A 383 -13.87 56.17 4.79
C PRO A 383 -13.79 57.60 4.22
N ARG A 384 -13.45 57.74 2.92
CA ARG A 384 -13.41 59.01 2.19
C ARG A 384 -14.53 59.18 1.15
N ALA A 385 -15.50 58.27 1.08
CA ALA A 385 -16.69 58.51 0.28
C ALA A 385 -17.49 59.67 0.90
N LYS A 386 -17.23 60.89 0.44
CA LYS A 386 -18.04 62.06 0.77
C LYS A 386 -19.47 61.75 0.37
N ILE A 387 -20.36 61.89 1.34
CA ILE A 387 -21.80 61.96 1.14
C ILE A 387 -22.03 63.11 0.14
N VAL A 388 -22.48 62.78 -1.06
CA VAL A 388 -22.97 63.75 -2.05
C VAL A 388 -24.40 64.10 -1.70
#